data_AF-A0A2V2U246-F1
#
_entry.id   AF-A0A2V2U246-F1
#
_cell.length_a   1.000
_cell.length_b   1.000
_cell.length_c   1.000
_cell.angle_alpha   90.00
_cell.angle_beta   90.00
_cell.angle_gamma   90.00
#
_symmetry.space_group_name_H-M   'P 1'
#
loop_
_entity.id
_entity.type
_entity.pdbx_description
1 polymer ?
#
loop_
_entity_poly.entity_id
_entity_poly.type
_entity_poly.pdbx_seq_one_letter_code
_entity_poly.pdbx_strand_id
1 'polypeptide(L)'
;MIIRNNKVYDNNGSGIICSLNCYNILIENNKVHDNTGDGIDFSRNMYNSIARNNIIYNEPTGVLVSQSHSNQVYNTVSQIVEMEFT
;
A
#
# COMPACT_ATOMS: atom_id res chain seq x y z
N MET A 1 -11.76 -9.80 -1.66
CA MET A 1 -10.46 -10.47 -1.92
C MET A 1 -9.56 -10.27 -0.71
N ILE A 2 -8.62 -11.17 -0.40
CA ILE A 2 -7.67 -11.00 0.71
C ILE A 2 -6.24 -11.10 0.17
N ILE A 3 -5.42 -10.09 0.44
CA ILE A 3 -3.99 -10.02 0.13
C ILE A 3 -3.25 -9.96 1.47
N ARG A 4 -2.61 -11.06 1.87
CA ARG A 4 -2.00 -11.16 3.21
C ARG A 4 -0.72 -11.95 3.25
N ASN A 5 0.16 -11.58 4.18
CA ASN A 5 1.43 -12.26 4.46
C ASN A 5 2.37 -12.33 3.24
N ASN A 6 2.36 -11.31 2.39
CA ASN A 6 3.26 -11.23 1.24
C ASN A 6 4.43 -10.28 1.51
N LYS A 7 5.53 -10.50 0.77
CA LYS A 7 6.63 -9.56 0.62
C LYS A 7 6.61 -9.04 -0.82
N VAL A 8 6.40 -7.74 -1.02
CA VAL A 8 6.25 -7.11 -2.34
C VAL A 8 7.30 -6.02 -2.49
N TYR A 9 8.22 -6.19 -3.44
CA TYR A 9 9.40 -5.34 -3.51
C TYR A 9 10.04 -5.27 -4.91
N ASP A 10 10.87 -4.25 -5.13
CA ASP A 10 11.64 -3.99 -6.36
C ASP A 10 10.78 -3.93 -7.63
N ASN A 11 9.54 -3.44 -7.53
CA ASN A 11 8.64 -3.27 -8.68
C ASN A 11 8.74 -1.85 -9.27
N ASN A 12 8.61 -1.76 -10.59
CA ASN A 12 8.54 -0.49 -11.30
C ASN A 12 7.11 0.09 -11.31
N GLY A 13 6.56 0.33 -10.12
CA GLY A 13 5.23 0.90 -9.90
C GLY A 13 4.81 0.80 -8.44
N SER A 14 3.51 0.94 -8.15
CA SER A 14 2.98 0.73 -6.80
C SER A 14 3.14 -0.74 -6.39
N GLY A 15 3.44 -1.00 -5.11
CA GLY A 15 3.62 -2.35 -4.60
C GLY A 15 2.32 -3.16 -4.65
N ILE A 16 1.29 -2.75 -3.91
CA ILE A 16 -0.04 -3.37 -3.93
C ILE A 16 -1.06 -2.35 -4.40
N ILE A 17 -1.66 -2.60 -5.56
CA ILE A 17 -2.67 -1.72 -6.15
C ILE A 17 -3.87 -2.53 -6.64
N CYS A 18 -5.05 -1.96 -6.43
CA CYS A 18 -6.23 -2.32 -7.22
C CYS A 18 -6.71 -1.09 -7.97
N SER A 19 -6.71 -1.18 -9.29
CA SER A 19 -6.59 0.02 -10.13
C SER A 19 -7.91 0.73 -10.43
N LEU A 20 -9.05 0.03 -10.51
CA LEU A 20 -10.35 0.63 -10.84
C LEU A 20 -11.52 -0.24 -10.33
N ASN A 21 -12.50 0.38 -9.68
CA ASN A 21 -13.76 -0.25 -9.25
C ASN A 21 -13.57 -1.51 -8.38
N CYS A 22 -12.60 -1.45 -7.47
CA CYS A 22 -12.32 -2.54 -6.55
C CYS A 22 -13.04 -2.34 -5.22
N TYR A 23 -13.52 -3.41 -4.60
CA TYR A 23 -14.22 -3.28 -3.33
C TYR A 23 -14.10 -4.52 -2.44
N ASN A 24 -14.33 -4.34 -1.14
CA ASN A 24 -14.25 -5.41 -0.14
C ASN A 24 -12.91 -6.17 -0.21
N ILE A 25 -11.81 -5.41 -0.29
CA ILE A 25 -10.45 -5.95 -0.27
C ILE A 25 -9.86 -5.77 1.12
N LEU A 26 -9.28 -6.84 1.67
CA LEU A 26 -8.47 -6.79 2.87
C LEU A 26 -7.00 -6.97 2.49
N ILE A 27 -6.17 -5.97 2.80
CA ILE A 27 -4.72 -5.97 2.63
C ILE A 27 -4.10 -5.97 4.02
N GLU A 28 -3.59 -7.11 4.48
CA GLU A 28 -3.10 -7.24 5.86
C GLU A 28 -1.78 -7.98 6.03
N ASN A 29 -0.99 -7.57 7.01
CA ASN A 29 0.27 -8.25 7.38
C ASN A 29 1.24 -8.42 6.19
N ASN A 30 1.26 -7.47 5.25
CA ASN A 30 2.22 -7.48 4.14
C ASN A 30 3.43 -6.62 4.47
N LYS A 31 4.57 -6.97 3.86
CA LYS A 31 5.80 -6.16 3.86
C LYS A 31 6.01 -5.61 2.44
N VAL A 32 5.92 -4.30 2.28
CA VAL A 32 6.02 -3.63 0.97
C VAL A 32 7.19 -2.66 0.99
N HIS A 33 8.13 -2.79 0.07
CA HIS A 33 9.30 -1.92 0.07
C HIS A 33 10.04 -1.80 -1.26
N ASP A 34 10.83 -0.73 -1.40
CA ASP A 34 11.74 -0.50 -2.53
C ASP A 34 11.02 -0.58 -3.90
N ASN A 35 9.73 -0.22 -3.97
CA ASN A 35 9.05 -0.04 -5.24
C ASN A 35 9.19 1.42 -5.71
N THR A 36 8.99 1.66 -7.01
CA THR A 36 9.14 3.02 -7.58
C THR A 36 7.89 3.88 -7.45
N GLY A 37 6.76 3.31 -6.99
CA GLY A 37 5.47 3.98 -6.79
C GLY A 37 4.97 3.94 -5.34
N ASP A 38 3.66 3.98 -5.13
CA ASP A 38 3.12 3.92 -3.75
C ASP A 38 3.20 2.50 -3.18
N GLY A 39 3.45 2.34 -1.88
CA GLY A 39 3.44 1.02 -1.25
C GLY A 39 2.08 0.33 -1.40
N ILE A 40 1.01 0.99 -0.98
CA ILE A 40 -0.38 0.54 -1.21
C ILE A 40 -1.17 1.68 -1.86
N ASP A 41 -1.79 1.42 -3.02
CA ASP A 41 -2.65 2.40 -3.71
C ASP A 41 -4.12 1.95 -3.75
N PHE A 42 -4.97 2.69 -3.03
CA PHE A 42 -6.43 2.64 -3.16
C PHE A 42 -6.87 3.56 -4.31
N SER A 43 -6.85 3.00 -5.51
CA SER A 43 -6.96 3.75 -6.76
C SER A 43 -8.37 3.71 -7.37
N ARG A 44 -8.86 4.86 -7.85
CA ARG A 44 -10.02 5.06 -8.73
C ARG A 44 -11.26 4.22 -8.37
N ASN A 45 -12.09 4.80 -7.51
CA ASN A 45 -13.32 4.19 -7.01
C ASN A 45 -13.06 2.83 -6.35
N MET A 46 -11.99 2.75 -5.55
CA MET A 46 -11.82 1.65 -4.61
C MET A 46 -12.59 1.97 -3.33
N TYR A 47 -13.38 1.03 -2.81
CA TYR A 47 -14.21 1.29 -1.64
C TYR A 47 -14.42 0.09 -0.72
N ASN A 48 -14.89 0.35 0.51
CA ASN A 48 -15.15 -0.66 1.54
C ASN A 48 -13.98 -1.63 1.77
N SER A 49 -12.75 -1.12 1.65
CA SER A 49 -11.52 -1.90 1.73
C SER A 49 -10.68 -1.48 2.92
N ILE A 50 -9.83 -2.39 3.38
CA ILE A 50 -9.05 -2.23 4.62
C ILE A 50 -7.58 -2.52 4.33
N ALA A 51 -6.70 -1.58 4.70
CA ALA A 51 -5.27 -1.83 4.83
C ALA A 51 -4.89 -1.80 6.31
N ARG A 52 -4.42 -2.93 6.84
CA ARG A 52 -4.04 -3.03 8.26
C ARG A 52 -2.79 -3.85 8.53
N ASN A 53 -2.05 -3.49 9.56
CA ASN A 53 -0.86 -4.24 9.99
C ASN A 53 0.19 -4.43 8.87
N ASN A 54 0.24 -3.54 7.88
CA ASN A 54 1.25 -3.61 6.84
C ASN A 54 2.50 -2.83 7.28
N ILE A 55 3.67 -3.31 6.86
CA ILE A 55 4.95 -2.63 7.05
C ILE A 55 5.39 -2.14 5.69
N ILE A 56 5.48 -0.83 5.54
CA ILE A 56 5.83 -0.15 4.29
C ILE A 56 7.07 0.70 4.53
N TYR A 57 8.09 0.55 3.71
CA TYR A 57 9.29 1.39 3.82
C TYR A 57 9.99 1.56 2.48
N ASN A 58 10.77 2.63 2.34
CA ASN A 58 11.47 2.97 1.08
C ASN A 58 10.53 3.08 -0.13
N GLU A 59 9.33 3.59 0.11
CA GLU A 59 8.37 3.93 -0.94
C GLU A 59 8.22 5.45 -1.03
N PRO A 60 8.09 6.02 -2.23
CA PRO A 60 7.68 7.42 -2.42
C PRO A 60 6.48 7.84 -1.57
N THR A 61 5.46 6.98 -1.49
CA THR A 61 4.29 7.15 -0.62
C THR A 61 3.98 5.83 0.06
N GLY A 62 3.65 5.86 1.36
CA GLY A 62 3.24 4.67 2.10
C GLY A 62 1.93 4.06 1.61
N VAL A 63 0.83 4.74 1.92
CA VAL A 63 -0.52 4.39 1.45
C VAL A 63 -1.13 5.61 0.77
N LEU A 64 -1.44 5.49 -0.52
CA LEU A 64 -2.16 6.51 -1.27
C LEU A 64 -3.65 6.13 -1.32
N VAL A 65 -4.53 7.11 -1.08
CA VAL A 65 -5.97 6.98 -1.32
C VAL A 65 -6.39 8.04 -2.32
N SER A 66 -6.62 7.63 -3.57
CA SER A 66 -6.90 8.53 -4.67
C SER A 66 -8.23 8.21 -5.34
N GLN A 67 -9.13 9.19 -5.40
CA GLN A 67 -10.47 9.08 -6.00
C GLN A 67 -11.27 7.88 -5.45
N SER A 68 -11.09 7.59 -4.17
CA SER A 68 -11.58 6.39 -3.49
C SER A 68 -12.27 6.80 -2.18
N HIS A 69 -13.18 5.98 -1.67
CA HIS A 69 -14.02 6.35 -0.52
C HIS A 69 -14.31 5.14 0.38
N SER A 70 -14.76 5.39 1.60
CA SER A 70 -15.20 4.34 2.54
C SER A 70 -14.14 3.26 2.81
N ASN A 71 -12.85 3.61 2.72
CA ASN A 71 -11.75 2.72 3.04
C ASN A 71 -11.18 3.03 4.43
N GLN A 72 -10.53 2.05 5.03
CA GLN A 72 -9.89 2.19 6.34
C GLN A 72 -8.41 1.83 6.24
N VAL A 73 -7.56 2.67 6.82
CA VAL A 73 -6.14 2.41 6.99
C VAL A 73 -5.83 2.56 8.47
N TYR A 74 -5.41 1.49 9.12
CA TYR A 74 -5.07 1.51 10.56
C TYR A 74 -3.95 0.52 10.85
N ASN A 75 -3.15 0.77 11.90
CA ASN A 75 -2.01 -0.07 12.29
C ASN A 75 -1.04 -0.39 11.13
N THR A 76 -0.99 0.44 10.09
CA THR A 76 -0.02 0.33 9.01
C THR A 76 1.12 1.28 9.32
N VAL A 77 2.36 0.77 9.30
CA VAL A 77 3.55 1.57 9.52
C VAL A 77 4.15 1.92 8.18
N SER A 78 4.39 3.21 7.92
CA SER A 78 5.07 3.68 6.72
C SER A 78 6.25 4.55 7.11
N GLN A 79 7.44 4.25 6.58
CA GLN A 79 8.64 5.05 6.80
C GLN A 79 9.40 5.30 5.49
N ILE A 80 9.72 6.55 5.23
CA ILE A 80 10.75 6.88 4.24
C ILE A 80 12.09 6.74 4.97
N VAL A 81 12.97 5.84 4.52
CA VAL A 81 14.35 5.81 5.02
C VAL A 81 15.15 6.76 4.14
N GLU A 82 15.53 7.90 4.69
CA GLU A 82 16.57 8.72 4.06
C GLU A 82 17.89 7.96 4.20
N MET A 83 18.53 7.66 3.06
CA MET A 83 19.90 7.17 3.10
C MET A 83 20.80 8.33 3.54
N GLU A 84 21.32 8.27 4.77
CA GLU A 84 22.44 9.11 5.16
C GLU A 84 23.65 8.73 4.30
N PHE A 85 24.02 9.60 3.35
CA PHE A 85 25.29 9.48 2.66
C PHE A 85 26.40 9.79 3.67
N THR A 86 27.24 8.80 3.98
CA THR A 86 28.55 8.97 4.65
C THR A 86 29.67 8.88 3.64
#